data_AF-A4CCR8-F1
#
_entry.id   AF-A4CCR8-F1
#
_cell.length_a   1.000
_cell.length_b   1.000
_cell.length_c   1.000
_cell.angle_alpha   90.00
_cell.angle_beta   90.00
_cell.angle_gamma   90.00
#
_symmetry.space_group_name_H-M   'P 1'
#
loop_
_entity.id
_entity.type
_entity.pdbx_description
1 polymer ?
#
loop_
_entity_poly.entity_id
_entity_poly.type
_entity_poly.pdbx_seq_one_letter_code
_entity_poly.pdbx_strand_id
1 'polypeptide(L)'
;MFENKWQSVSFFIGILFLVLSIAFIVLVGFDYQVFLLGTFSATAFFITYAAKQASQFKQANQLASLLQRHENKLQICNKHLSPSYLNEPVEVEISQISSITILAASLSVQLMQDEQLNQFTLTGSTTEIKQRVEQLLTEQELQRISIQ
;
A
#
# COMPACT_ATOMS: atom_id res chain seq x y z
N MET A 1 -2.39 23.97 8.16
CA MET A 1 -2.78 22.84 7.28
C MET A 1 -1.81 21.71 7.60
N PHE A 2 -2.24 20.63 8.24
CA PHE A 2 -1.31 19.52 8.57
C PHE A 2 -0.84 18.89 7.24
N GLU A 3 0.43 19.10 6.87
CA GLU A 3 1.03 18.52 5.66
C GLU A 3 1.03 16.99 5.70
N ASN A 4 0.92 16.40 6.89
CA ASN A 4 0.85 14.96 7.08
C ASN A 4 -0.48 14.56 7.75
N LYS A 5 -1.33 13.82 7.02
CA LYS A 5 -2.62 13.33 7.52
C LYS A 5 -2.49 12.57 8.84
N TRP A 6 -1.35 11.91 9.08
CA TRP A 6 -1.04 11.21 10.33
C TRP A 6 -0.90 12.12 11.54
N GLN A 7 -0.33 13.32 11.35
CA GLN A 7 -0.23 14.29 12.42
C GLN A 7 -1.62 14.79 12.84
N SER A 8 -2.52 14.95 11.87
CA SER A 8 -3.91 15.31 12.13
C SER A 8 -4.69 14.19 12.84
N VAL A 9 -4.55 12.93 12.40
CA VAL A 9 -5.23 11.78 13.02
C VAL A 9 -4.75 11.57 14.46
N SER A 10 -3.44 11.59 14.69
CA SER A 10 -2.86 11.50 16.03
C SER A 10 -3.29 12.66 16.92
N PHE A 11 -3.43 13.87 16.37
CA PHE A 11 -3.93 15.03 17.08
C PHE A 11 -5.40 14.86 17.52
N PHE A 12 -6.29 14.44 16.62
CA PHE A 12 -7.70 14.20 16.97
C PHE A 12 -7.88 13.06 17.98
N ILE A 13 -7.11 11.99 17.83
CA ILE A 13 -7.08 10.88 18.79
C ILE A 13 -6.58 11.36 20.16
N GLY A 14 -5.52 12.17 20.19
CA GLY A 14 -4.98 12.74 21.42
C GLY A 14 -6.00 13.64 22.13
N ILE A 15 -6.73 14.47 21.38
CA ILE A 15 -7.83 15.30 21.92
C ILE A 15 -8.95 14.41 22.48
N LEU A 16 -9.38 13.39 21.74
CA LEU A 16 -10.44 12.48 22.19
C LEU A 16 -10.03 11.78 23.50
N PHE A 17 -8.79 11.31 23.58
CA PHE A 17 -8.25 10.69 24.79
C PHE A 17 -8.18 11.67 25.97
N LEU A 18 -7.78 12.92 25.73
CA LEU A 18 -7.76 13.98 26.74
C LEU A 18 -9.17 14.27 27.28
N VAL A 19 -10.17 14.40 26.40
CA VAL A 19 -11.56 14.66 26.78
C VAL A 19 -12.13 13.50 27.60
N LEU A 20 -11.89 12.25 27.17
CA LEU A 20 -12.30 11.06 27.92
C LEU A 20 -11.62 10.98 29.29
N SER A 21 -10.34 11.36 29.37
CA SER A 21 -9.59 11.43 30.62
C SER A 21 -10.16 12.46 31.59
N ILE A 22 -10.46 13.67 31.11
CA ILE A 22 -11.08 14.72 31.93
C ILE A 22 -12.47 14.27 32.38
N ALA A 23 -13.29 13.71 31.50
CA ALA A 23 -14.62 13.21 31.83
C ALA A 23 -14.56 12.11 32.91
N PHE A 24 -13.60 11.18 32.81
CA PHE A 24 -13.39 10.14 33.82
C PHE A 24 -13.03 10.73 35.18
N ILE A 25 -12.09 11.68 35.23
CA ILE A 25 -11.66 12.34 36.47
C ILE A 25 -12.81 13.10 37.11
N VAL A 26 -13.64 13.79 36.32
CA VAL A 26 -14.79 14.56 36.81
C VAL A 26 -15.92 13.65 37.34
N LEU A 27 -16.17 12.50 36.71
CA LEU A 27 -17.27 11.59 37.08
C LEU A 27 -16.93 10.62 38.21
N VAL A 28 -15.69 10.12 38.25
CA VAL A 28 -15.29 9.03 39.16
C VAL A 28 -14.34 9.53 40.26
N GLY A 29 -13.75 10.71 40.10
CA GLY A 29 -12.64 11.19 40.91
C GLY A 29 -11.29 10.71 40.35
N PHE A 30 -10.20 11.30 40.84
CA PHE A 30 -8.85 10.96 40.38
C PHE A 30 -8.36 9.66 41.02
N ASP A 31 -8.60 8.53 40.35
CA ASP A 31 -7.96 7.26 40.66
C ASP A 31 -6.74 7.06 39.75
N TYR A 32 -5.55 7.23 40.34
CA TYR A 32 -4.27 7.15 39.64
C TYR A 32 -4.03 5.76 39.00
N GLN A 33 -4.49 4.68 39.63
CA GLN A 33 -4.28 3.33 39.11
C GLN A 33 -5.12 3.07 37.87
N VAL A 34 -6.40 3.48 37.89
CA VAL A 34 -7.29 3.34 36.74
C VAL A 34 -6.85 4.25 35.59
N PHE A 35 -6.38 5.46 35.89
CA PHE A 35 -5.85 6.37 34.89
C PHE A 35 -4.58 5.83 34.21
N LEU A 36 -3.63 5.29 34.98
CA LEU A 36 -2.46 4.60 34.44
C LEU A 36 -2.86 3.40 33.59
N LEU A 37 -3.78 2.56 34.07
CA LEU A 37 -4.22 1.39 33.31
C LEU A 37 -4.87 1.79 31.98
N GLY A 38 -5.70 2.84 31.98
CA GLY A 38 -6.35 3.37 30.78
C GLY A 38 -5.35 3.93 29.76
N THR A 39 -4.39 4.73 30.23
CA THR A 39 -3.32 5.30 29.39
C THR A 39 -2.41 4.22 28.79
N PHE A 40 -1.98 3.23 29.59
CA PHE A 40 -1.20 2.10 29.10
C PHE A 40 -1.99 1.25 28.09
N SER A 41 -3.25 0.96 28.36
CA SER A 41 -4.10 0.16 27.47
C SER A 41 -4.33 0.86 26.13
N ALA A 42 -4.63 2.17 26.16
CA ALA A 42 -4.80 2.97 24.95
C ALA A 42 -3.49 3.06 24.15
N THR A 43 -2.37 3.32 24.83
CA THR A 43 -1.05 3.40 24.18
C THR A 43 -0.67 2.06 23.54
N ALA A 44 -0.89 0.94 24.25
CA ALA A 44 -0.67 -0.40 23.71
C ALA A 44 -1.53 -0.65 22.47
N PHE A 45 -2.82 -0.31 22.51
CA PHE A 45 -3.71 -0.42 21.37
C PHE A 45 -3.22 0.38 20.16
N PHE A 46 -2.82 1.66 20.35
CA PHE A 46 -2.32 2.50 19.26
C PHE A 46 -1.01 1.98 18.67
N ILE A 47 -0.08 1.50 19.50
CA ILE A 47 1.17 0.91 19.04
C ILE A 47 0.89 -0.34 18.21
N THR A 48 0.04 -1.24 18.71
CA THR A 48 -0.33 -2.46 17.99
C THR A 48 -1.03 -2.14 16.67
N TYR A 49 -1.95 -1.16 16.66
CA TYR A 49 -2.62 -0.72 15.45
C TYR A 49 -1.64 -0.14 14.43
N ALA A 50 -0.76 0.77 14.84
CA ALA A 50 0.25 1.37 13.98
C ALA A 50 1.23 0.31 13.42
N ALA A 51 1.68 -0.63 14.26
CA ALA A 51 2.55 -1.72 13.84
C ALA A 51 1.88 -2.64 12.82
N LYS A 52 0.60 -2.99 13.04
CA LYS A 52 -0.18 -3.80 12.10
C LYS A 52 -0.32 -3.10 10.75
N GLN A 53 -0.64 -1.81 10.75
CA GLN A 53 -0.84 -1.05 9.52
C GLN A 53 0.48 -0.84 8.75
N ALA A 54 1.59 -0.60 9.46
CA ALA A 54 2.91 -0.52 8.86
C ALA A 54 3.31 -1.86 8.22
N SER A 55 3.01 -2.98 8.87
CA SER A 55 3.24 -4.32 8.32
C SER A 55 2.42 -4.57 7.04
N GLN A 56 1.12 -4.28 7.07
CA GLN A 56 0.24 -4.41 5.91
C GLN A 56 0.69 -3.52 4.75
N PHE A 57 1.08 -2.28 5.03
CA PHE A 57 1.63 -1.38 4.02
C PHE A 57 2.93 -1.90 3.41
N LYS A 58 3.84 -2.45 4.25
CA LYS A 58 5.07 -3.06 3.77
C LYS A 58 4.77 -4.25 2.86
N GLN A 59 3.82 -5.11 3.23
CA GLN A 59 3.40 -6.25 2.42
C GLN A 59 2.74 -5.83 1.11
N ALA A 60 1.86 -4.83 1.14
CA ALA A 60 1.19 -4.30 -0.06
C ALA A 60 2.20 -3.66 -1.04
N ASN A 61 3.27 -3.04 -0.52
CA ASN A 61 4.35 -2.47 -1.34
C ASN A 61 5.44 -3.46 -1.76
N GLN A 62 5.32 -4.75 -1.45
CA GLN A 62 6.22 -5.76 -2.01
C GLN A 62 5.92 -5.96 -3.49
N LEU A 63 6.97 -6.18 -4.29
CA LEU A 63 6.84 -6.41 -5.74
C LEU A 63 5.86 -7.55 -6.08
N ALA A 64 5.85 -8.62 -5.27
CA ALA A 64 4.94 -9.75 -5.44
C ALA A 64 3.46 -9.39 -5.20
N SER A 65 3.18 -8.32 -4.45
CA SER A 65 1.82 -7.79 -4.22
C SER A 65 1.45 -6.75 -5.27
N LEU A 66 2.43 -5.98 -5.75
CA LEU A 66 2.22 -4.95 -6.77
C LEU A 66 2.05 -5.52 -8.18
N LEU A 67 2.59 -6.71 -8.44
CA LEU A 67 2.51 -7.39 -9.73
C LEU A 67 2.09 -8.85 -9.53
N GLN A 68 0.86 -9.16 -9.93
CA GLN A 68 0.27 -10.49 -9.82
C GLN A 68 -0.41 -10.90 -11.11
N ARG A 69 -0.40 -12.20 -11.38
CA ARG A 69 -1.22 -12.80 -12.44
C ARG A 69 -2.46 -13.39 -11.80
N HIS A 70 -3.61 -13.02 -12.34
CA HIS A 70 -4.89 -13.63 -12.01
C HIS A 70 -5.50 -14.17 -13.30
N GLU A 71 -5.41 -15.49 -13.47
CA GLU A 71 -5.82 -16.19 -14.70
C GLU A 71 -5.13 -15.62 -15.96
N ASN A 72 -5.89 -14.94 -16.82
CA ASN A 72 -5.44 -14.33 -18.06
C ASN A 72 -5.22 -12.81 -17.95
N LYS A 73 -5.29 -12.26 -16.74
CA LYS A 73 -5.08 -10.85 -16.46
C LYS A 73 -3.82 -10.63 -15.63
N LEU A 74 -3.10 -9.57 -15.96
CA LEU A 74 -2.03 -9.02 -15.14
C LEU A 74 -2.62 -7.92 -14.26
N GLN A 75 -2.61 -8.14 -12.95
CA GLN A 75 -2.99 -7.14 -11.96
C GLN A 75 -1.75 -6.35 -11.58
N ILE A 76 -1.81 -5.04 -11.84
CA ILE A 76 -0.71 -4.10 -11.62
C ILE A 76 -1.19 -3.03 -10.64
N CYS A 77 -0.52 -2.91 -9.51
CA CYS A 77 -0.76 -1.85 -8.54
C CYS A 77 0.41 -0.88 -8.55
N ASN A 78 0.08 0.41 -8.52
CA ASN A 78 1.07 1.44 -8.21
C ASN A 78 1.54 1.31 -6.76
N LYS A 79 2.83 1.56 -6.53
CA LYS A 79 3.42 1.72 -5.20
C LYS A 79 2.54 2.64 -4.35
N HIS A 80 2.07 2.10 -3.24
CA HIS A 80 1.23 2.82 -2.30
C HIS A 80 2.06 3.90 -1.61
N LEU A 81 1.52 5.12 -1.59
CA LEU A 81 2.15 6.28 -0.97
C LEU A 81 1.87 6.35 0.53
N SER A 82 0.80 5.71 1.01
CA SER A 82 0.36 5.78 2.40
C SER A 82 -0.22 4.46 2.91
N PRO A 83 0.00 4.11 4.20
CA PRO A 83 -0.65 2.97 4.84
C PRO A 83 -2.18 3.06 4.91
N SER A 84 -2.74 4.26 4.76
CA SER A 84 -4.18 4.50 4.85
C SER A 84 -4.90 4.44 3.51
N TYR A 85 -4.17 4.43 2.40
CA TYR A 85 -4.75 4.47 1.06
C TYR A 85 -3.97 3.54 0.14
N LEU A 86 -4.53 2.35 -0.04
CA LEU A 86 -4.03 1.39 -1.01
C LEU A 86 -4.64 1.78 -2.37
N ASN A 87 -3.78 2.08 -3.32
CA ASN A 87 -4.14 2.27 -4.72
C ASN A 87 -4.91 1.05 -5.23
N GLU A 88 -5.91 1.30 -6.07
CA GLU A 88 -6.67 0.24 -6.71
C GLU A 88 -5.81 -0.50 -7.76
N PRO A 89 -5.94 -1.83 -7.87
CA PRO A 89 -5.28 -2.60 -8.91
C PRO A 89 -5.85 -2.24 -10.27
N VAL A 90 -4.97 -2.08 -11.25
CA VAL A 90 -5.36 -2.03 -12.66
C VAL A 90 -5.22 -3.43 -13.22
N GLU A 91 -6.33 -3.98 -13.73
CA GLU A 91 -6.32 -5.28 -14.40
C GLU A 91 -6.12 -5.08 -15.90
N VAL A 92 -5.07 -5.68 -16.45
CA VAL A 92 -4.77 -5.64 -17.89
C VAL A 92 -4.85 -7.06 -18.44
N GLU A 93 -5.64 -7.28 -19.50
CA GLU A 93 -5.66 -8.57 -20.19
C GLU A 93 -4.32 -8.83 -20.87
N ILE A 94 -3.68 -9.96 -20.55
CA ILE A 94 -2.36 -10.29 -21.09
C ILE A 94 -2.43 -10.40 -22.62
N SER A 95 -3.54 -10.90 -23.16
CA SER A 95 -3.83 -10.98 -24.61
C SER A 95 -3.76 -9.63 -25.31
N GLN A 96 -4.02 -8.52 -24.62
CA GLN A 96 -4.03 -7.19 -25.21
C GLN A 96 -2.70 -6.45 -25.06
N ILE A 97 -1.73 -6.99 -24.32
CA ILE A 97 -0.42 -6.35 -24.13
C ILE A 97 0.43 -6.51 -25.39
N SER A 98 0.91 -5.39 -25.93
CA SER A 98 1.84 -5.35 -27.07
C SER A 98 3.29 -5.27 -26.61
N SER A 99 3.59 -4.40 -25.64
CA SER A 99 4.93 -4.22 -25.09
C SER A 99 4.91 -3.90 -23.61
N ILE A 100 6.00 -4.28 -22.92
CA ILE A 100 6.26 -3.93 -21.53
C ILE A 100 7.66 -3.31 -21.48
N THR A 101 7.76 -2.07 -20.99
CA THR A 101 9.03 -1.35 -20.82
C THR A 101 9.30 -1.14 -19.34
N ILE A 102 10.49 -1.50 -18.88
CA ILE A 102 10.87 -1.40 -17.48
C ILE A 102 12.04 -0.41 -17.34
N LEU A 103 11.77 0.75 -16.73
CA LEU A 103 12.75 1.82 -16.60
C LEU A 103 12.69 2.43 -15.19
N ALA A 104 13.84 2.52 -14.52
CA ALA A 104 14.02 3.24 -13.25
C ALA A 104 12.91 2.97 -12.20
N ALA A 105 12.63 1.69 -11.91
CA ALA A 105 11.57 1.25 -11.00
C ALA A 105 10.12 1.59 -11.45
N SER A 106 9.93 1.93 -12.72
CA SER A 106 8.62 2.05 -13.36
C SER A 106 8.41 0.93 -14.40
N LEU A 107 7.18 0.46 -14.49
CA LEU A 107 6.67 -0.51 -15.46
C LEU A 107 5.70 0.24 -16.36
N SER A 108 5.99 0.28 -17.65
CA SER A 108 5.08 0.83 -18.64
C SER A 108 4.50 -0.29 -19.47
N VAL A 109 3.18 -0.34 -19.61
CA VAL A 109 2.47 -1.36 -20.38
C VAL A 109 1.75 -0.68 -21.53
N GLN A 110 2.06 -1.13 -22.75
CA GLN A 110 1.39 -0.69 -23.97
C GLN A 110 0.39 -1.77 -24.41
N LEU A 111 -0.80 -1.35 -24.82
CA LEU A 111 -1.83 -2.26 -25.34
C LEU A 111 -1.78 -2.29 -26.88
N MET A 112 -2.30 -3.34 -27.49
CA MET A 112 -2.29 -3.54 -28.95
C MET A 112 -3.19 -2.55 -29.71
N GLN A 113 -4.25 -2.07 -29.07
CA GLN A 113 -5.27 -1.20 -29.68
C GLN A 113 -5.27 0.22 -29.13
N ASP A 114 -4.36 0.53 -28.20
CA ASP A 114 -4.29 1.80 -27.51
C ASP A 114 -2.89 2.42 -27.68
N GLU A 115 -2.85 3.67 -28.14
CA GLU A 115 -1.61 4.45 -28.19
C GLU A 115 -1.21 4.97 -26.80
N GLN A 116 -2.09 4.84 -25.80
CA GLN A 116 -1.78 5.23 -24.43
C GLN A 116 -0.84 4.23 -23.75
N LEU A 117 0.27 4.76 -23.26
CA LEU A 117 1.22 4.06 -22.42
C LEU A 117 0.75 4.12 -20.96
N ASN A 118 0.34 2.99 -20.39
CA ASN A 118 -0.02 2.92 -18.97
C ASN A 118 1.24 2.77 -18.13
N GLN A 119 1.61 3.84 -17.42
CA GLN A 119 2.81 3.87 -16.58
C GLN A 119 2.48 3.59 -15.11
N PHE A 120 3.21 2.63 -14.53
CA PHE A 120 3.10 2.21 -13.15
C PHE A 120 4.43 2.39 -12.43
N THR A 121 4.41 2.89 -11.20
CA THR A 121 5.59 2.96 -10.33
C THR A 121 5.59 1.76 -9.39
N LEU A 122 6.63 0.94 -9.42
CA LEU A 122 6.73 -0.27 -8.61
C LEU A 122 7.84 -0.13 -7.54
N THR A 123 7.86 -1.04 -6.58
CA THR A 123 8.96 -1.15 -5.61
C THR A 123 9.95 -2.20 -6.09
N GLY A 124 11.22 -1.83 -6.26
CA GLY A 124 12.30 -2.76 -6.64
C GLY A 124 13.25 -2.17 -7.68
N SER A 125 14.31 -2.90 -7.98
CA SER A 125 15.21 -2.60 -9.09
C SER A 125 14.62 -3.02 -10.44
N THR A 126 15.09 -2.42 -11.53
CA THR A 126 14.69 -2.79 -12.91
C THR A 126 14.84 -4.29 -13.17
N THR A 127 15.92 -4.90 -12.67
CA THR A 127 16.21 -6.33 -12.84
C THR A 127 15.23 -7.22 -12.08
N GLU A 128 14.87 -6.86 -10.84
CA GLU A 128 13.90 -7.62 -10.05
C GLU A 128 12.50 -7.55 -10.67
N ILE A 129 12.11 -6.36 -11.14
CA ILE A 129 10.82 -6.16 -11.82
C ILE A 129 10.78 -7.01 -13.10
N LYS A 130 11.86 -6.99 -13.90
CA LYS A 130 11.95 -7.78 -15.13
C LYS A 130 11.83 -9.29 -14.87
N GLN A 131 12.61 -9.81 -13.92
CA GLN A 131 12.52 -11.21 -13.53
C GLN A 131 11.11 -11.59 -13.05
N ARG A 132 10.46 -10.69 -12.30
CA ARG A 132 9.10 -10.95 -11.82
C ARG A 132 8.08 -10.96 -12.96
N VAL A 133 8.17 -10.03 -13.92
CA VAL A 133 7.31 -10.02 -15.11
C VAL A 133 7.50 -11.31 -15.91
N GLU A 134 8.75 -11.72 -16.14
CA GLU A 134 9.08 -12.95 -16.85
C GLU A 134 8.53 -14.21 -16.16
N GLN A 135 8.55 -14.25 -14.82
CA GLN A 135 7.95 -15.36 -14.06
C GLN A 135 6.42 -15.43 -14.13
N LEU A 136 5.75 -14.30 -14.36
CA LEU A 136 4.29 -14.25 -14.41
C LEU A 136 3.75 -14.61 -15.79
N LEU A 137 4.54 -14.43 -16.84
CA LEU A 137 4.15 -14.71 -18.21
C LEU A 137 4.53 -16.15 -18.59
N THR A 138 3.72 -16.76 -19.45
CA THR A 138 4.04 -18.05 -20.07
C THR A 138 5.06 -17.86 -21.19
N GLU A 139 5.77 -18.92 -21.58
CA GLU A 139 6.74 -18.88 -22.69
C GLU A 139 6.11 -18.38 -24.00
N GLN A 140 4.86 -18.74 -24.28
CA GLN A 140 4.13 -18.29 -25.47
C GLN A 140 3.82 -16.79 -25.42
N GLU A 141 3.47 -16.26 -24.25
CA GLU A 141 3.21 -14.83 -24.05
C GLU A 141 4.51 -14.01 -24.12
N LEU A 142 5.62 -14.56 -23.60
CA LEU A 142 6.95 -13.95 -23.66
C LEU A 142 7.47 -13.80 -25.09
N GLN A 143 7.13 -14.74 -25.98
CA GLN A 143 7.50 -14.64 -27.40
C GLN A 143 6.70 -13.57 -28.15
N ARG A 144 5.49 -13.26 -27.67
CA ARG A 144 4.59 -12.30 -28.31
C ARG A 144 4.77 -10.88 -27.79
N ILE A 145 5.07 -10.73 -26.50
CA ILE A 145 5.19 -9.43 -25.84
C ILE A 145 6.65 -8.97 -25.91
N SER A 146 6.88 -7.77 -26.45
CA SER A 146 8.23 -7.18 -26.42
C SER A 146 8.53 -6.65 -25.02
N ILE A 147 9.52 -7.24 -24.32
CA ILE A 147 9.99 -6.77 -23.02
C ILE A 147 11.31 -6.03 -23.18
N GLN A 148 11.29 -4.72 -22.88
CA GLN A 148 12.45 -3.82 -22.92
C GLN A 148 12.93 -3.47 -21.52
#